data_AF-A0A5R2MYB9-F1
#
_entry.id   AF-A0A5R2MYB9-F1
#
_cell.length_a   1.000
_cell.length_b   1.000
_cell.length_c   1.000
_cell.angle_alpha   90.00
_cell.angle_beta   90.00
_cell.angle_gamma   90.00
#
_symmetry.space_group_name_H-M   'P 1'
#
loop_
_entity.id
_entity.type
_entity.pdbx_description
1 polymer ?
#
loop_
_entity_poly.entity_id
_entity_poly.type
_entity_poly.pdbx_seq_one_letter_code
_entity_poly.pdbx_strand_id
1 'polypeptide(L)'
;IGLGVVAISVLIGTIIGSLAAFYGGIVDEVLMRIVDVFMAVPFLIAAMVLTALLGKGLGPITVALTTFGWMGYARVVRSEILRIREMDFVNAARSYGAGDFRLIVFHILPNAFFPVLVLATM
;
A
#
# COMPACT_ATOMS: atom_id res chain seq x y z
N ILE A 1 -20.15 -0.29 -0.50
CA ILE A 1 -19.24 0.88 -0.51
C ILE A 1 -17.93 0.52 0.18
N GLY A 2 -17.95 0.17 1.48
CA GLY A 2 -16.74 -0.16 2.26
C GLY A 2 -15.83 -1.21 1.61
N LEU A 3 -16.38 -2.36 1.20
CA LEU A 3 -15.58 -3.43 0.56
C LEU A 3 -14.85 -2.97 -0.72
N GLY A 4 -15.50 -2.14 -1.54
CA GLY A 4 -14.89 -1.58 -2.76
C GLY A 4 -13.77 -0.59 -2.44
N VAL A 5 -13.98 0.28 -1.45
CA VAL A 5 -12.95 1.22 -0.98
C VAL A 5 -11.74 0.46 -0.42
N VAL A 6 -11.97 -0.55 0.41
CA VAL A 6 -10.91 -1.39 0.98
C VAL A 6 -10.14 -2.11 -0.13
N ALA A 7 -10.84 -2.74 -1.08
CA ALA A 7 -10.20 -3.44 -2.18
C ALA A 7 -9.27 -2.52 -3.00
N ILE A 8 -9.73 -1.32 -3.36
CA ILE A 8 -8.92 -0.36 -4.11
C ILE A 8 -7.77 0.19 -3.25
N SER A 9 -8.04 0.49 -1.98
CA SER A 9 -7.03 1.02 -1.06
C SER A 9 -5.91 0.02 -0.78
N VAL A 10 -6.26 -1.25 -0.57
CA VAL A 10 -5.32 -2.37 -0.43
C VAL A 10 -4.51 -2.53 -1.71
N LEU A 11 -5.14 -2.48 -2.88
CA LEU A 11 -4.45 -2.62 -4.16
C LEU A 11 -3.40 -1.51 -4.35
N ILE A 12 -3.80 -0.25 -4.19
CA ILE A 12 -2.90 0.91 -4.32
C ILE A 12 -1.78 0.84 -3.28
N GLY A 13 -2.13 0.59 -2.02
CA GLY A 13 -1.16 0.50 -0.93
C GLY A 13 -0.16 -0.63 -1.15
N THR A 14 -0.64 -1.79 -1.60
CA THR A 14 0.23 -2.94 -1.89
C THR A 14 1.22 -2.64 -3.00
N ILE A 15 0.78 -2.01 -4.09
CA ILE A 15 1.66 -1.62 -5.18
C ILE A 15 2.72 -0.63 -4.68
N ILE A 16 2.31 0.46 -4.04
CA ILE A 16 3.23 1.51 -3.59
C ILE A 16 4.21 0.99 -2.54
N GLY A 17 3.71 0.29 -1.52
CA GLY A 17 4.53 -0.30 -0.47
C GLY A 17 5.53 -1.32 -1.00
N SER A 18 5.12 -2.13 -1.99
CA SER A 18 6.01 -3.11 -2.63
C SER A 18 7.11 -2.45 -3.44
N LEU A 19 6.77 -1.47 -4.28
CA LEU A 19 7.76 -0.77 -5.09
C LEU A 19 8.76 -0.02 -4.19
N ALA A 20 8.26 0.68 -3.17
CA ALA A 20 9.09 1.39 -2.21
C ALA A 20 10.05 0.44 -1.47
N ALA A 21 9.52 -0.60 -0.84
CA ALA A 21 10.32 -1.52 -0.05
C ALA A 21 11.25 -2.41 -0.87
N PHE A 22 10.87 -2.79 -2.09
CA PHE A 22 11.65 -3.72 -2.91
C PHE A 22 12.84 -3.04 -3.60
N TYR A 23 12.62 -1.88 -4.21
CA TYR A 23 13.69 -1.16 -4.89
C TYR A 23 14.56 -0.35 -3.91
N GLY A 24 13.99 0.13 -2.80
CA GLY A 24 14.74 0.91 -1.82
C GLY A 24 15.24 2.25 -2.36
N GLY A 25 16.20 2.86 -1.65
CA GLY A 25 16.90 4.08 -2.08
C GLY A 25 15.96 5.23 -2.43
N ILE A 26 16.19 5.86 -3.59
CA ILE A 26 15.41 7.03 -4.04
C ILE A 26 13.95 6.66 -4.30
N VAL A 27 13.65 5.45 -4.77
CA VAL A 27 12.27 5.01 -5.04
C VAL A 27 11.47 4.97 -3.75
N ASP A 28 12.08 4.42 -2.69
CA ASP A 28 11.49 4.40 -1.36
C ASP A 28 11.26 5.81 -0.83
N GLU A 29 12.30 6.66 -0.87
CA GLU A 29 12.21 8.04 -0.37
C GLU A 29 11.10 8.84 -1.07
N VAL A 30 11.02 8.78 -2.40
CA VAL A 30 10.01 9.53 -3.16
C VAL A 30 8.60 9.01 -2.88
N LEU A 31 8.39 7.69 -2.94
CA LEU A 31 7.07 7.10 -2.71
C LEU A 31 6.59 7.33 -1.28
N MET A 32 7.49 7.16 -0.30
CA MET A 32 7.15 7.41 1.09
C MET A 32 6.94 8.88 1.39
N ARG A 33 7.66 9.79 0.71
CA ARG A 33 7.38 11.22 0.82
C ARG A 33 5.98 11.56 0.32
N ILE A 34 5.52 10.95 -0.78
CA ILE A 34 4.15 11.11 -1.25
C ILE A 34 3.16 10.61 -0.19
N VAL A 35 3.38 9.41 0.37
CA VAL A 35 2.54 8.87 1.45
C VAL A 35 2.48 9.84 2.63
N ASP A 36 3.63 10.36 3.07
CA ASP A 36 3.75 11.24 4.22
C ASP A 36 3.02 12.57 3.99
N VAL A 37 3.08 13.12 2.78
CA VAL A 37 2.34 14.35 2.41
C VAL A 37 0.83 14.15 2.53
N PHE A 38 0.30 13.01 2.05
CA PHE A 38 -1.13 12.74 2.20
C PHE A 38 -1.51 12.47 3.66
N MET A 39 -0.65 11.81 4.44
CA MET A 39 -0.89 11.54 5.86
C MET A 39 -0.79 12.78 6.75
N ALA A 40 -0.10 13.83 6.29
CA ALA A 40 -0.05 15.11 6.99
C ALA A 40 -1.43 15.78 7.08
N VAL A 41 -2.35 15.43 6.17
CA VAL A 41 -3.73 15.91 6.19
C VAL A 41 -4.59 15.01 7.08
N PRO A 42 -5.30 15.54 8.08
CA PRO A 42 -6.20 14.74 8.90
C PRO A 42 -7.29 14.07 8.06
N PHE A 43 -7.36 12.73 8.10
CA PHE A 43 -8.20 11.91 7.22
C PHE A 43 -9.66 12.38 7.16
N LEU A 44 -10.29 12.60 8.32
CA LEU A 44 -11.68 13.03 8.39
C LEU A 44 -11.90 14.38 7.72
N ILE A 45 -10.99 15.34 7.95
CA ILE A 45 -11.08 16.68 7.36
C ILE A 45 -10.93 16.57 5.85
N ALA A 46 -9.95 15.82 5.36
CA ALA A 46 -9.72 15.62 3.93
C ALA A 46 -10.94 14.99 3.25
N ALA A 47 -11.52 13.94 3.84
CA ALA A 47 -12.69 13.27 3.31
C ALA A 47 -13.92 14.18 3.27
N MET A 48 -14.15 14.97 4.33
CA MET A 48 -15.27 15.93 4.37
C MET A 48 -15.12 17.02 3.31
N VAL A 49 -13.92 17.60 3.15
CA VAL A 49 -13.67 18.63 2.14
C VAL A 49 -13.87 18.07 0.74
N LEU A 50 -13.31 16.89 0.44
CA LEU A 50 -13.41 16.30 -0.89
C LEU A 50 -14.85 15.92 -1.23
N THR A 51 -15.61 15.36 -0.28
CA THR A 51 -17.03 15.05 -0.49
C THR A 51 -17.87 16.30 -0.67
N ALA A 52 -17.59 17.38 0.07
CA ALA A 52 -18.28 18.66 -0.09
C ALA A 52 -18.04 19.28 -1.49
N LEU A 53 -16.83 19.16 -2.02
CA LEU A 53 -16.46 19.65 -3.36
C LEU A 53 -17.08 18.80 -4.50
N LEU A 54 -17.09 17.48 -4.34
CA LEU A 54 -17.55 16.54 -5.36
C LEU A 54 -19.08 16.36 -5.39
N GLY A 55 -19.79 16.90 -4.40
CA GLY A 55 -21.25 16.86 -4.31
C GLY A 55 -21.79 15.64 -3.56
N LYS A 56 -23.10 15.40 -3.69
CA LYS A 56 -23.81 14.38 -2.91
C LYS A 56 -23.84 13.03 -3.62
N GLY A 57 -23.85 11.95 -2.85
CA GLY A 57 -24.02 10.58 -3.33
C GLY A 57 -22.86 9.65 -3.01
N LEU A 58 -22.98 8.39 -3.43
CA LEU A 58 -22.02 7.34 -3.07
C LEU A 58 -20.68 7.48 -3.79
N GLY A 59 -20.67 8.03 -5.01
CA GLY A 59 -19.48 8.24 -5.83
C GLY A 59 -18.46 9.17 -5.16
N PRO A 60 -18.84 10.42 -4.82
CA PRO A 60 -17.99 11.36 -4.07
C PRO A 60 -17.38 10.78 -2.79
N ILE A 61 -18.18 10.05 -2.01
CA ILE A 61 -17.72 9.40 -0.77
C ILE A 61 -16.69 8.31 -1.09
N THR A 62 -16.96 7.48 -2.10
CA THR A 62 -16.04 6.42 -2.53
C THR A 62 -14.70 7.01 -2.97
N VAL A 63 -14.72 8.06 -3.80
CA VAL A 63 -13.50 8.74 -4.26
C VAL A 63 -12.73 9.30 -3.06
N ALA A 64 -13.40 10.04 -2.18
CA ALA A 64 -12.78 10.63 -1.00
C ALA A 64 -12.10 9.60 -0.09
N LEU A 65 -12.80 8.51 0.23
CA LEU A 65 -12.24 7.47 1.09
C LEU A 65 -11.08 6.74 0.41
N THR A 66 -11.17 6.48 -0.90
CA THR A 66 -10.13 5.74 -1.61
C THR A 66 -8.87 6.57 -1.83
N THR A 67 -8.99 7.90 -2.03
CA THR A 67 -7.85 8.81 -2.18
C THR A 67 -6.96 8.87 -0.94
N PHE A 68 -7.52 8.67 0.25
CA PHE A 68 -6.78 8.74 1.51
C PHE A 68 -6.65 7.38 2.22
N GLY A 69 -7.41 6.35 1.84
CA GLY A 69 -7.43 5.06 2.53
C GLY A 69 -6.21 4.16 2.28
N TRP A 70 -5.48 4.37 1.20
CA TRP A 70 -4.38 3.49 0.76
C TRP A 70 -3.08 3.64 1.56
N MET A 71 -2.89 4.78 2.24
CA MET A 71 -1.62 5.17 2.88
C MET A 71 -1.20 4.19 3.99
N GLY A 72 -2.16 3.75 4.81
CA GLY A 72 -1.91 2.79 5.90
C GLY A 72 -1.46 1.45 5.35
N TYR A 73 -2.14 0.94 4.32
CA TYR A 73 -1.77 -0.30 3.64
C TYR A 73 -0.36 -0.20 3.02
N ALA A 74 -0.01 0.94 2.40
CA ALA A 74 1.33 1.15 1.85
C ALA A 74 2.44 1.01 2.90
N ARG A 75 2.26 1.61 4.08
CA ARG A 75 3.22 1.52 5.18
C ARG A 75 3.36 0.11 5.74
N VAL A 76 2.24 -0.59 5.95
CA VAL A 76 2.25 -1.97 6.46
C VAL A 76 2.92 -2.93 5.47
N VAL A 77 2.54 -2.84 4.19
CA VAL A 77 3.16 -3.65 3.14
C VAL A 77 4.65 -3.35 3.05
N ARG A 78 5.03 -2.07 3.10
CA ARG A 78 6.45 -1.67 3.08
C ARG A 78 7.23 -2.30 4.23
N SER A 79 6.74 -2.21 5.46
CA SER A 79 7.43 -2.78 6.63
C SER A 79 7.58 -4.30 6.53
N GLU A 80 6.55 -5.00 6.05
CA GLU A 80 6.60 -6.44 5.86
C GLU A 80 7.59 -6.85 4.78
N ILE A 81 7.62 -6.12 3.66
CA ILE A 81 8.53 -6.43 2.56
C ILE A 81 9.98 -6.15 2.94
N LEU A 82 10.26 -5.08 3.67
CA LEU A 82 11.61 -4.81 4.19
C LEU A 82 12.11 -5.97 5.07
N ARG A 83 11.23 -6.58 5.87
CA ARG A 83 11.56 -7.76 6.68
C ARG A 83 11.75 -9.02 5.83
N ILE A 84 10.79 -9.31 4.94
CA ILE A 84 10.75 -10.57 4.18
C ILE A 84 11.87 -10.64 3.14
N ARG A 85 12.23 -9.50 2.52
CA ARG A 85 13.25 -9.47 1.46
C ARG A 85 14.65 -9.87 1.94
N GLU A 86 14.90 -9.82 3.24
CA GLU A 86 16.17 -10.20 3.88
C GLU A 86 16.21 -11.68 4.29
N MET A 87 15.11 -12.42 4.13
CA MET A 87 15.02 -13.83 4.53
C MET A 87 15.77 -14.76 3.57
N ASP A 88 16.34 -15.84 4.11
CA ASP A 88 17.20 -16.78 3.38
C ASP A 88 16.55 -17.39 2.13
N PHE A 89 15.25 -17.70 2.18
CA PHE A 89 14.55 -18.28 1.03
C PHE A 89 14.45 -17.29 -0.15
N VAL A 90 14.38 -15.99 0.13
CA VAL A 90 14.36 -14.93 -0.88
C VAL A 90 15.75 -14.79 -1.52
N ASN A 91 16.80 -14.81 -0.69
CA ASN A 91 18.19 -14.76 -1.16
C ASN A 91 18.57 -16.00 -1.97
N ALA A 92 18.08 -17.18 -1.57
CA ALA A 92 18.22 -18.41 -2.33
C ALA A 92 17.53 -18.31 -3.69
N ALA A 93 16.26 -17.91 -3.73
CA ALA A 93 15.51 -17.73 -4.98
C ALA A 93 16.20 -16.74 -5.94
N ARG A 94 16.77 -15.64 -5.41
CA ARG A 94 17.56 -14.67 -6.19
C ARG A 94 18.83 -15.31 -6.77
N SER A 95 19.55 -16.10 -5.98
CA SER A 95 20.75 -16.82 -6.42
C SER A 95 20.47 -17.85 -7.52
N TYR A 96 19.25 -18.41 -7.55
CA TYR A 96 18.76 -19.28 -8.63
C TYR A 96 18.26 -18.50 -9.88
N GLY A 97 18.45 -17.17 -9.93
CA GLY A 97 18.11 -16.35 -11.09
C GLY A 97 16.64 -15.93 -11.17
N ALA A 98 15.90 -15.94 -10.06
CA ALA A 98 14.54 -15.38 -10.04
C ALA A 98 14.58 -13.87 -10.30
N GLY A 99 13.92 -13.43 -11.38
CA GLY A 99 13.76 -12.00 -11.68
C GLY A 99 12.87 -11.28 -10.66
N ASP A 100 13.00 -9.96 -10.59
CA ASP A 100 12.34 -9.10 -9.59
C ASP A 100 10.83 -9.30 -9.52
N PHE A 101 10.14 -9.33 -10.66
CA PHE A 101 8.69 -9.57 -10.70
C PHE A 101 8.31 -10.90 -10.06
N ARG A 102 9.06 -11.97 -10.36
CA ARG A 102 8.80 -13.30 -9.80
C ARG A 102 9.06 -13.33 -8.29
N LEU A 103 10.09 -12.61 -7.85
CA LEU A 103 10.49 -12.54 -6.45
C LEU A 103 9.46 -11.74 -5.63
N ILE A 104 8.99 -10.59 -6.14
CA ILE A 104 7.93 -9.79 -5.51
C ILE A 104 6.62 -10.59 -5.44
N VAL A 105 6.10 -11.07 -6.58
CA VAL A 105 4.73 -11.59 -6.68
C VAL A 105 4.58 -12.99 -6.10
N PHE A 106 5.58 -13.86 -6.24
CA PHE A 106 5.46 -15.26 -5.82
C PHE A 106 6.16 -15.59 -4.51
N HIS A 107 7.15 -14.79 -4.07
CA HIS A 107 7.92 -15.09 -2.87
C HIS A 107 7.66 -14.08 -1.75
N ILE A 108 7.63 -12.78 -2.05
CA ILE A 108 7.52 -11.75 -1.01
C ILE A 108 6.07 -11.44 -0.67
N LEU A 109 5.27 -11.02 -1.66
CA LEU A 109 3.89 -10.56 -1.45
C LEU A 109 2.99 -11.58 -0.76
N PRO A 110 3.03 -12.88 -1.11
CA PRO A 110 2.22 -13.89 -0.43
C PRO A 110 2.54 -14.00 1.07
N ASN A 111 3.82 -13.80 1.44
CA ASN A 111 4.26 -13.83 2.83
C ASN A 111 3.97 -12.51 3.58
N ALA A 112 3.85 -11.38 2.86
CA ALA A 112 3.51 -10.08 3.43
C ALA A 112 2.00 -9.86 3.65
N PHE A 113 1.16 -10.80 3.20
CA PHE A 113 -0.28 -10.57 3.07
C PHE A 113 -1.05 -10.58 4.40
N PHE A 114 -0.58 -11.33 5.41
CA PHE A 114 -1.35 -11.54 6.64
C PHE A 114 -1.61 -10.25 7.44
N PRO A 115 -0.62 -9.38 7.71
CA PRO A 115 -0.88 -8.10 8.39
C PRO A 115 -1.79 -7.16 7.58
N VAL A 116 -1.73 -7.22 6.25
CA VAL A 116 -2.59 -6.44 5.36
C VAL A 116 -4.04 -6.87 5.50
N LEU A 117 -4.31 -8.17 5.59
CA LEU A 117 -5.65 -8.70 5.85
C LEU A 117 -6.21 -8.23 7.18
N VAL A 118 -5.41 -8.27 8.25
CA VAL A 118 -5.84 -7.78 9.56
C VAL A 118 -6.25 -6.31 9.47
N LEU A 119 -5.43 -5.47 8.84
CA LEU A 119 -5.75 -4.07 8.61
C LEU A 119 -6.99 -3.87 7.72
N ALA A 120 -7.22 -4.75 6.74
CA ALA A 120 -8.38 -4.68 5.85
C ALA A 120 -9.71 -5.02 6.56
N THR A 121 -9.65 -5.67 7.73
CA THR A 121 -10.83 -6.04 8.52
C THR A 121 -11.19 -5.03 9.62
N MET A 122 -10.35 -4.01 9.86
CA MET A 122 -10.60 -2.93 10.81
C MET A 122 -11.49 -1.84 10.21
#